data_AF-A0A453C5P0-F1
#
_entry.id   AF-A0A453C5P0-F1
#
_cell.length_a   1.000
_cell.length_b   1.000
_cell.length_c   1.000
_cell.angle_alpha   90.00
_cell.angle_beta   90.00
_cell.angle_gamma   90.00
#
_symmetry.space_group_name_H-M   'P 1'
#
loop_
_entity.id
_entity.type
_entity.pdbx_description
1 polymer ?
#
loop_
_entity_poly.entity_id
_entity_poly.type
_entity_poly.pdbx_seq_one_letter_code
_entity_poly.pdbx_strand_id
1 'polypeptide(L)' 'MVARFNLHHTVGDIRSFIDASRPGAARPYQLQTGFPPKQLTDPTQTVDQAGLKNSVIMQKM' A
#
# COMPACT_ATOMS: atom_id res chain seq x y z
N MET A 1 3.35 7.55 -8.81
CA MET A 1 4.22 7.77 -7.65
C MET A 1 5.03 6.51 -7.43
N VAL A 2 6.33 6.63 -7.15
CA VAL A 2 7.19 5.50 -6.79
C VAL A 2 7.72 5.77 -5.40
N ALA A 3 7.50 4.83 -4.49
CA ALA A 3 7.94 4.92 -3.10
C ALA A 3 8.69 3.63 -2.74
N ARG A 4 9.74 3.77 -1.93
CA ARG A 4 10.55 2.65 -1.48
C ARG A 4 10.27 2.40 -0.01
N PHE A 5 9.78 1.22 0.29
CA PHE A 5 9.55 0.75 1.65
C PHE A 5 10.42 -0.47 1.91
N ASN A 6 10.91 -0.59 3.13
CA ASN A 6 11.51 -1.84 3.59
C ASN A 6 10.44 -2.88 3.95
N LEU A 7 10.86 -4.14 4.01
CA LEU A 7 10.00 -5.30 4.31
C LEU A 7 9.33 -5.28 5.68
N HIS A 8 9.91 -4.54 6.64
CA HIS A 8 9.41 -4.37 8.00
C HIS A 8 8.37 -3.25 8.14
N HIS A 9 8.16 -2.44 7.11
CA HIS A 9 7.07 -1.45 7.13
C HIS A 9 5.72 -2.14 6.96
N THR A 10 4.69 -1.49 7.49
CA THR A 10 3.31 -1.97 7.43
C THR A 10 2.54 -1.37 6.27
N VAL A 11 1.42 -1.99 5.91
CA VAL A 11 0.46 -1.40 4.97
C VAL A 11 -0.07 -0.05 5.48
N GLY A 12 -0.18 0.13 6.80
CA GLY A 12 -0.53 1.41 7.42
C GLY A 12 0.49 2.53 7.13
N ASP A 13 1.78 2.21 7.13
CA ASP A 13 2.83 3.17 6.75
C ASP A 13 2.72 3.57 5.29
N ILE A 14 2.40 2.61 4.41
CA ILE A 14 2.15 2.87 2.98
C ILE A 14 0.95 3.80 2.79
N ARG A 15 -0.15 3.56 3.51
CA ARG A 15 -1.34 4.43 3.47
C ARG A 15 -1.01 5.84 3.95
N SER A 16 -0.33 5.95 5.09
CA SER A 16 0.11 7.24 5.64
C SER A 16 1.00 7.98 4.66
N PHE A 17 1.91 7.29 3.97
CA PHE A 17 2.73 7.88 2.92
C PHE A 17 1.91 8.37 1.72
N ILE A 18 0.95 7.58 1.25
CA ILE A 18 0.05 7.96 0.15
C ILE A 18 -0.78 9.18 0.52
N ASP A 19 -1.30 9.22 1.75
CA ASP A 19 -2.11 10.31 2.26
C ASP A 19 -1.28 11.59 2.42
N ALA A 20 -0.06 11.49 2.97
CA ALA A 20 0.88 12.60 3.07
C ALA A 20 1.35 13.12 1.70
N SER A 21 1.45 12.24 0.70
CA SER A 21 1.86 12.60 -0.66
C SER A 21 0.76 13.28 -1.48
N ARG A 22 -0.49 13.29 -1.01
CA ARG A 22 -1.64 13.87 -1.72
C ARG A 22 -2.22 15.09 -0.99
N PRO A 23 -1.81 16.31 -1.37
CA PRO A 23 -2.47 17.53 -0.91
C PRO A 23 -3.80 17.72 -1.64
N GLY A 24 -4.87 17.04 -1.22
CA GLY A 24 -6.16 17.13 -1.93
C GLY A 24 -7.33 16.31 -1.40
N ALA A 25 -7.30 15.91 -0.12
CA ALA A 25 -8.23 15.00 0.57
C ALA A 25 -7.92 13.51 0.37
N ALA A 26 -7.89 12.80 1.50
CA ALA A 26 -7.86 11.35 1.58
C ALA A 26 -9.19 10.80 1.04
N ARG A 27 -9.25 10.62 -0.29
CA ARG A 27 -10.36 9.87 -0.89
C ARG A 27 -10.27 8.43 -0.43
N PRO A 28 -11.40 7.75 -0.16
CA PRO A 28 -11.37 6.32 0.10
C PRO A 28 -10.76 5.62 -1.12
N TYR A 29 -9.70 4.84 -0.89
CA TYR A 29 -9.08 4.01 -1.91
C TYR A 29 -8.79 2.62 -1.34
N GLN A 30 -8.78 1.64 -2.22
CA GLN A 30 -8.38 0.28 -1.94
C GLN A 30 -6.98 0.05 -2.49
N LEU A 31 -6.11 -0.51 -1.66
CA LEU A 31 -4.81 -0.98 -2.11
C LEU A 31 -4.94 -2.44 -2.53
N GLN A 32 -4.49 -2.74 -3.73
CA GLN A 32 -4.43 -4.08 -4.29
C GLN A 32 -2.99 -4.40 -4.68
N THR A 33 -2.59 -5.66 -4.59
CA THR A 33 -1.24 -6.09 -4.97
C THR A 33 -1.26 -7.21 -5.98
N GLY A 34 -0.26 -7.17 -6.86
CA GLY A 34 0.17 -8.30 -7.67
C GLY A 34 -0.90 -8.86 -8.60
N PHE A 35 -0.60 -10.06 -9.11
CA PHE A 35 -1.52 -10.86 -9.86
C PHE A 35 -1.54 -12.28 -9.24
N PRO A 36 -2.69 -12.81 -8.82
CA PRO A 36 -4.02 -12.21 -8.86
C PRO A 36 -4.16 -11.01 -7.90
N PRO A 37 -5.03 -10.02 -8.21
CA PRO A 37 -5.18 -8.81 -7.41
C PRO A 37 -5.70 -9.15 -6.02
N LYS A 38 -4.80 -9.13 -5.03
CA LYS A 38 -5.15 -9.34 -3.62
C LYS A 38 -5.37 -8.00 -2.96
N GLN A 39 -6.51 -7.84 -2.30
CA GLN A 39 -6.82 -6.61 -1.58
C GLN A 39 -6.04 -6.58 -0.25
N LEU A 40 -5.34 -5.47 -0.02
CA LEU A 40 -4.64 -5.17 1.21
C LEU A 40 -5.61 -4.46 2.15
N THR A 41 -6.34 -5.24 2.94
CA THR A 41 -7.32 -4.72 3.91
C THR A 41 -6.71 -4.50 5.29
N ASP A 42 -5.67 -5.25 5.63
CA ASP A 42 -5.06 -5.23 6.96
C ASP A 42 -3.91 -4.20 7.03
N PRO A 43 -4.08 -3.09 7.76
CA PRO A 43 -3.04 -2.07 7.90
C PRO A 43 -1.88 -2.52 8.81
N THR A 44 -2.07 -3.55 9.64
CA THR A 44 -1.03 -4.04 10.56
C THR A 44 -0.06 -5.02 9.89
N GLN A 45 -0.47 -5.56 8.74
CA GLN A 45 0.33 -6.51 7.98
C GLN A 45 1.58 -5.82 7.40
N THR A 46 2.73 -6.48 7.50
CA THR A 46 3.97 -5.97 6.91
C THR A 46 4.03 -6.20 5.40
N VAL A 47 4.89 -5.43 4.71
CA VAL A 47 5.19 -5.62 3.28
C VAL A 47 5.61 -7.06 2.98
N ASP A 48 6.37 -7.68 3.88
CA ASP A 48 6.79 -9.08 3.75
C ASP A 48 5.61 -10.05 3.88
N GLN A 49 4.80 -9.92 4.94
CA GLN A 49 3.64 -10.76 5.19
C GLN A 49 2.57 -10.63 4.11
N ALA A 50 2.42 -9.43 3.56
CA ALA A 50 1.50 -9.13 2.48
C ALA A 50 2.02 -9.58 1.10
N GLY A 51 3.25 -10.08 1.00
CA GLY A 51 3.85 -10.53 -0.26
C GLY A 51 4.12 -9.38 -1.23
N LEU A 52 4.36 -8.17 -0.71
CA LEU A 52 4.57 -6.96 -1.49
C LEU A 52 6.02 -6.76 -1.94
N LYS A 53 6.90 -7.70 -1.59
CA LYS A 53 8.32 -7.68 -1.94
C LYS A 53 8.49 -7.63 -3.46
N ASN A 54 9.11 -6.56 -3.95
CA ASN A 54 9.28 -6.29 -5.39
C ASN A 54 7.97 -6.35 -6.20
N SER A 55 6.83 -6.16 -5.54
CA SER A 55 5.51 -6.18 -6.17
C SER A 55 5.02 -4.76 -6.42
N VAL A 56 4.12 -4.64 -7.38
CA VAL A 56 3.40 -3.39 -7.66
C VAL A 56 2.14 -3.32 -6.81
N ILE A 57 1.95 -2.19 -6.14
CA ILE A 57 0.74 -1.86 -5.42
C ILE A 57 -0.11 -0.97 -6.32
N MET A 58 -1.30 -1.44 -6.65
CA MET A 58 -2.29 -0.71 -7.40
C MET A 58 -3.27 -0.04 -6.44
N GLN A 59 -3.39 1.27 -6.57
CA GLN A 59 -4.43 2.01 -5.87
C GLN A 59 -5.68 2.07 -6.75
N LYS A 60 -6.77 1.50 -6.26
CA LYS A 60 -8.09 1.58 -6.87
C LYS A 60 -8.94 2.59 -6.09
N MET A 61 -9.52 3.53 -6.82
CA MET A 61 -10.48 4.52 -6.32
C MET A 61 -11.90 3.99 -6.38
#